data_AF-A0A2T7SWG2-F1
#
_entry.id   AF-A0A2T7SWG2-F1
#
_cell.length_a   1.000
_cell.length_b   1.000
_cell.length_c   1.000
_cell.angle_alpha   90.00
_cell.angle_beta   90.00
_cell.angle_gamma   90.00
#
_symmetry.space_group_name_H-M   'P 1'
#
loop_
_entity.id
_entity.type
_entity.pdbx_description
1 polymer ?
#
loop_
_entity_poly.entity_id
_entity_poly.type
_entity_poly.pdbx_seq_one_letter_code
_entity_poly.pdbx_strand_id
1 'polypeptide(L)' 'MSGSSYLHHPQVGGMELSYEKLAVTGTDGQVLVLFHAAPGSEAAESLALLAQIAAEAASSEAATAEYGAAT' A
#
# COMPACT_ATOMS: atom_id res chain seq x y z
N MET A 1 15.71 10.16 -3.59
CA MET A 1 16.31 9.83 -2.27
C MET A 1 15.78 8.46 -1.87
N SER A 2 16.63 7.52 -1.47
CA SER A 2 16.22 6.18 -1.03
C SER A 2 16.64 5.90 0.41
N GLY A 3 16.01 4.92 1.05
CA GLY A 3 16.33 4.45 2.40
C GLY A 3 15.50 3.23 2.79
N SER A 4 15.58 2.81 4.05
CA SER A 4 14.70 1.78 4.62
C SER A 4 13.78 2.36 5.68
N SER A 5 12.63 1.70 5.87
CA SER A 5 11.61 2.06 6.85
C SER A 5 11.00 0.79 7.42
N TYR A 6 10.80 0.78 8.74
CA TYR A 6 10.05 -0.28 9.40
C TYR A 6 8.60 0.15 9.57
N LEU A 7 7.66 -0.65 9.07
CA LEU A 7 6.23 -0.39 9.11
C LEU A 7 5.54 -1.46 9.95
N HIS A 8 4.75 -1.04 10.94
CA HIS A 8 3.89 -1.95 11.70
C HIS A 8 2.46 -1.89 11.16
N HIS A 9 2.00 -2.98 10.54
CA HIS A 9 0.62 -3.13 10.08
C HIS A 9 -0.17 -4.02 11.03
N PRO A 10 -1.40 -3.66 11.43
CA PRO A 10 -2.18 -4.41 12.42
C PRO A 10 -2.49 -5.86 12.01
N GLN A 11 -2.60 -6.14 10.71
CA GLN A 11 -2.99 -7.47 10.20
C GLN A 11 -1.81 -8.33 9.75
N VAL A 12 -0.70 -7.73 9.31
CA VAL A 12 0.45 -8.49 8.76
C VAL A 12 1.72 -8.32 9.59
N GLY A 13 1.63 -7.60 10.71
CA GLY A 13 2.76 -7.39 11.62
C GLY A 13 3.76 -6.37 11.09
N GLY A 14 5.00 -6.50 11.53
CA GLY A 14 6.08 -5.59 11.19
C GLY A 14 6.78 -5.97 9.89
N MET A 15 7.09 -4.98 9.06
CA MET A 15 7.69 -5.15 7.74
C MET A 15 8.84 -4.17 7.55
N GLU A 16 10.01 -4.65 7.13
CA GLU A 16 11.09 -3.79 6.66
C GLU A 16 10.93 -3.54 5.16
N LEU A 17 10.75 -2.28 4.79
CA LEU A 17 10.54 -1.85 3.42
C LEU A 17 11.61 -0.84 3.01
N SER A 18 12.12 -1.00 1.80
CA SER A 18 12.88 0.07 1.14
C SER A 18 11.90 1.13 0.65
N TYR A 19 12.33 2.39 0.65
CA TYR A 19 11.55 3.46 0.06
C TYR A 19 12.35 4.29 -0.94
N GLU A 20 11.63 4.85 -1.92
CA GLU A 20 12.15 5.81 -2.87
C GLU A 20 11.28 7.06 -2.90
N LYS A 21 11.91 8.23 -2.80
CA LYS A 21 11.26 9.53 -2.95
C LYS A 21 11.59 10.13 -4.32
N LEU A 22 10.56 10.37 -5.11
CA LEU A 22 10.62 10.92 -6.46
C LEU A 22 9.85 12.24 -6.50
N ALA A 23 10.50 13.32 -6.91
CA ALA A 23 9.84 14.61 -7.10
C ALA A 23 8.93 14.56 -8.34
N VAL A 24 7.71 15.07 -8.22
CA VAL A 24 6.76 15.13 -9.33
C VAL A 24 6.91 16.47 -10.05
N THR A 25 7.36 16.43 -11.29
CA THR A 25 7.58 17.64 -12.09
C THR A 25 6.26 18.33 -12.45
N GLY A 26 6.27 19.66 -12.52
CA GLY A 26 5.07 20.44 -12.85
C GLY A 26 4.04 20.55 -11.72
N THR A 27 4.42 20.21 -10.49
CA THR A 27 3.60 20.34 -9.29
C THR A 27 4.25 21.29 -8.30
N ASP A 28 3.46 21.84 -7.37
CA ASP A 28 3.97 22.70 -6.30
C ASP A 28 4.61 21.88 -5.17
N GLY A 29 5.70 21.16 -5.50
CA GLY A 29 6.52 20.44 -4.53
C GLY A 29 5.98 19.06 -4.11
N GLN A 30 5.14 18.42 -4.93
CA GLN A 30 4.68 17.06 -4.61
C GLN A 30 5.82 16.04 -4.77
N VAL A 31 5.80 15.04 -3.89
CA VAL A 31 6.77 13.94 -3.87
C VAL A 31 6.02 12.62 -3.79
N LEU A 32 6.31 11.73 -4.73
CA LEU A 32 5.86 10.34 -4.69
C LEU A 32 6.84 9.55 -3.82
N VAL A 33 6.31 8.84 -2.82
CA VAL A 33 7.10 7.94 -1.97
C VAL A 33 6.65 6.51 -2.25
N LEU A 34 7.54 5.70 -2.83
CA LEU A 34 7.28 4.31 -3.14
C LEU A 34 7.90 3.46 -2.05
N PHE A 35 7.11 2.59 -1.41
CA PHE A 35 7.62 1.56 -0.52
C PHE A 35 7.63 0.22 -1.25
N HIS A 36 8.73 -0.51 -1.16
CA HIS A 36 8.88 -1.81 -1.80
C HIS A 36 9.69 -2.77 -0.92
N ALA A 37 9.36 -4.06 -1.03
CA ALA A 37 10.12 -5.12 -0.37
C ALA A 37 11.20 -5.69 -1.31
N ALA A 38 12.24 -6.27 -0.73
CA ALA A 38 13.20 -7.05 -1.52
C ALA A 38 12.52 -8.33 -2.05
N PRO A 39 12.74 -8.72 -3.32
CA PRO A 39 12.17 -9.95 -3.87
C PRO A 39 12.54 -11.19 -3.03
N GLY A 40 11.55 -12.03 -2.71
CA GLY A 40 11.76 -13.24 -1.90
C GLY A 40 11.98 -13.02 -0.41
N SER A 41 11.81 -11.79 0.10
CA SER A 41 11.87 -11.51 1.54
C SER A 41 10.52 -11.76 2.24
N GLU A 42 10.55 -11.95 3.56
CA GLU A 42 9.33 -12.02 4.39
C GLU A 42 8.45 -10.75 4.26
N ALA A 43 9.08 -9.59 4.07
CA ALA A 43 8.36 -8.35 3.81
C ALA A 43 7.61 -8.38 2.47
N ALA A 44 8.13 -9.08 1.44
CA ALA A 44 7.43 -9.24 0.17
C ALA A 44 6.20 -10.13 0.30
N GLU A 45 6.30 -11.21 1.08
CA GLU A 45 5.16 -12.09 1.39
C GLU A 45 4.09 -11.34 2.19
N SER A 46 4.50 -10.57 3.20
CA SER A 46 3.60 -9.75 4.01
C SER A 46 2.91 -8.65 3.20
N LEU A 47 3.63 -8.01 2.27
CA LEU A 47 3.07 -7.02 1.35
C LEU A 47 2.04 -7.65 0.40
N ALA A 48 2.31 -8.88 -0.08
CA ALA A 48 1.37 -9.62 -0.93
C ALA A 48 0.10 -10.00 -0.16
N LEU A 49 0.23 -10.45 1.09
CA LEU A 49 -0.92 -10.72 1.97
C LEU A 49 -1.75 -9.46 2.21
N LEU A 50 -1.08 -8.33 2.49
CA LEU A 50 -1.76 -7.04 2.66
C LEU A 50 -2.53 -6.63 1.41
N ALA A 51 -1.98 -6.84 0.21
CA ALA A 51 -2.66 -6.54 -1.04
C ALA A 51 -3.96 -7.36 -1.22
N GLN A 52 -3.96 -8.64 -0.81
CA GLN A 52 -5.16 -9.48 -0.85
C GLN A 52 -6.24 -8.96 0.12
N ILE A 53 -5.86 -8.62 1.35
CA ILE A 53 -6.78 -8.06 2.35
C ILE A 53 -7.41 -6.75 1.84
N ALA A 54 -6.60 -5.86 1.25
CA ALA A 54 -7.09 -4.61 0.71
C ALA A 54 -8.07 -4.82 -0.47
N ALA A 55 -7.81 -5.80 -1.33
CA ALA A 55 -8.70 -6.15 -2.44
C ALA A 55 -10.06 -6.69 -1.95
N GLU A 56 -10.08 -7.47 -0.88
CA GLU A 56 -11.31 -7.97 -0.26
C GLU A 56 -12.12 -6.81 0.35
N ALA A 57 -11.47 -5.90 1.06
CA ALA A 57 -12.12 -4.70 1.62
C ALA A 57 -12.74 -3.82 0.53
N ALA A 58 -12.01 -3.54 -0.55
CA ALA A 58 -12.51 -2.75 -1.68
C ALA A 58 -13.72 -3.41 -2.37
N SER A 59 -13.72 -4.75 -2.46
CA SER A 59 -14.84 -5.51 -3.02
C SER A 59 -16.10 -5.40 -2.16
N SER A 60 -15.95 -5.36 -0.83
CA SER A 60 -17.06 -5.16 0.10
C SER A 60 -17.65 -3.75 0.03
N GLU A 61 -16.83 -2.72 -0.20
CA GLU A 61 -17.31 -1.34 -0.36
C GLU A 61 -18.07 -1.16 -1.68
N ALA A 62 -17.57 -1.73 -2.78
CA ALA A 62 -18.26 -1.69 -4.08
C ALA A 62 -19.66 -2.33 -4.02
N ALA A 63 -19.81 -3.49 -3.37
CA ALA A 63 -21.09 -4.16 -3.21
C ALA A 63 -22.11 -3.35 -2.39
N THR A 64 -21.63 -2.53 -1.45
CA THR A 64 -22.49 -1.66 -0.62
C THR A 64 -22.94 -0.42 -1.41
N ALA A 65 -22.08 0.13 -2.27
CA ALA A 65 -22.41 1.26 -3.14
C ALA A 65 -23.47 0.91 -4.20
N GLU A 66 -23.46 -0.31 -4.73
CA GLU A 66 -24.47 -0.78 -5.68
C GLU A 66 -25.88 -0.93 -5.06
N TYR A 67 -25.96 -1.21 -3.76
CA TYR A 67 -27.25 -1.34 -3.06
C TYR A 67 -27.87 0.03 -2.69
N GLY A 68 -27.09 1.11 -2.64
CA GLY A 68 -27.54 2.45 -2.24
C GLY A 68 -28.14 3.32 -3.36
N ALA A 69 -28.13 2.87 -4.62
CA ALA A 69 -28.53 3.68 -5.78
C ALA A 69 -30.02 3.58 -6.17
N ALA A 70 -30.84 2.85 -5.40
CA ALA A 70 -32.28 2.73 -5.62
C ALA A 70 -33.06 3.51 -4.55
N THR A 71 -33.24 4.82 -4.73
CA THR A 71 -34.30 5.64 -4.09
C THR A 71 -34.65 6.82 -4.98
#